data_AF-A0A7V5R8Y6-F1
#
_entry.id   AF-A0A7V5R8Y6-F1
#
_cell.length_a   1.000
_cell.length_b   1.000
_cell.length_c   1.000
_cell.angle_alpha   90.00
_cell.angle_beta   90.00
_cell.angle_gamma   90.00
#
_symmetry.space_group_name_H-M   'P 1'
#
loop_
_entity.id
_entity.type
_entity.pdbx_description
1 polymer ?
#
loop_
_entity_poly.entity_id
_entity_poly.type
_entity_poly.pdbx_seq_one_letter_code
_entity_poly.pdbx_strand_id
1 'polypeptide(L)'
;MVRKGDRRVSGEFKPSVNPYNFVSLKNGESKRGAPVLWHDLGELYTGRLVCTLEAKSPLFTADQRTPAPNGAGGQKVFRFLRNGADKPIIQGASIRGMVRSVFEAVTNSCLPLAATEGGVKLGKRTREFSFKPLGEEHMRCRGPESLCPACRLFGAIEGETLHLRGRVVFTDAVLDQGCSLQEAYKAYIRLAELSAPKPYHYAIYSGNGLCNGSIAGRKFYYHHEGFEEPEDVGDRWSKRACGIEEYAPSGARFDFDVLLNGLTDEELKTLVRVMVLEEGLGHKVGMARPLGFGSCSITIKWDESRVHRGGERYKKDGGESVKADELKKEAEAVTIPDELMGLLRLDKHEHAEIGYLRYNNYKGVGIDKNGCYMRGGHGGSGGSSVRVESSDKKSSKEDRRSANKRPPRRGDKLMVTMMGKRGDIFTLKPDDAECFSCRVSGGYINWRDGERHKVKVLEVGGDFRIKKVGPA
;
A
#
# COMPACT_ATOMS: atom_id res chain seq x y z
N MET A 1 39.63 -30.10 -7.28
CA MET A 1 39.60 -29.35 -6.01
C MET A 1 40.35 -28.05 -6.18
N VAL A 2 39.64 -26.94 -6.38
CA VAL A 2 40.21 -25.58 -6.29
C VAL A 2 39.20 -24.76 -5.50
N ARG A 3 39.62 -24.28 -4.33
CA ARG A 3 38.80 -23.49 -3.40
C ARG A 3 38.47 -22.15 -4.08
N LYS A 4 37.18 -21.87 -4.33
CA LYS A 4 36.72 -20.52 -4.71
C LYS A 4 36.88 -19.63 -3.48
N GLY A 5 37.78 -18.66 -3.61
CA GLY A 5 38.06 -17.63 -2.63
C GLY A 5 36.83 -16.80 -2.28
N ASP A 6 36.73 -16.56 -0.98
CA ASP A 6 35.81 -15.70 -0.26
C ASP A 6 35.96 -14.25 -0.79
N ARG A 7 35.11 -13.82 -1.74
CA ARG A 7 34.96 -12.38 -2.04
C ARG A 7 34.13 -11.76 -0.92
N ARG A 8 34.79 -11.38 0.17
CA ARG A 8 34.24 -10.40 1.11
C ARG A 8 34.32 -9.03 0.46
N VAL A 9 33.26 -8.66 -0.25
CA VAL A 9 33.00 -7.25 -0.57
C VAL A 9 32.51 -6.62 0.73
N SER A 10 33.27 -5.67 1.25
CA SER A 10 32.94 -4.84 2.41
C SER A 10 31.85 -3.82 2.03
N GLY A 11 30.66 -4.31 1.68
CA GLY A 11 29.46 -3.47 1.55
C GLY A 11 28.78 -3.34 2.91
N GLU A 12 28.34 -2.13 3.26
CA GLU A 12 27.44 -1.93 4.40
C GLU A 12 26.22 -2.86 4.28
N PHE A 13 25.85 -3.52 5.37
CA PHE A 13 24.70 -4.42 5.39
C PHE A 13 23.41 -3.59 5.29
N LYS A 14 22.75 -3.60 4.11
CA LYS A 14 21.42 -3.02 3.93
C LYS A 14 20.33 -4.02 4.40
N PRO A 15 19.39 -3.62 5.27
CA PRO A 15 18.28 -4.47 5.65
C PRO A 15 17.34 -4.70 4.46
N SER A 16 16.74 -5.89 4.36
CA SER A 16 15.74 -6.19 3.34
C SER A 16 14.36 -5.74 3.79
N VAL A 17 13.65 -4.98 2.95
CA VAL A 17 12.32 -4.43 3.24
C VAL A 17 11.30 -4.87 2.19
N ASN A 18 10.06 -5.06 2.62
CA ASN A 18 8.94 -5.32 1.72
C ASN A 18 8.73 -4.10 0.78
N PRO A 19 8.33 -4.28 -0.49
CA PRO A 19 8.23 -3.16 -1.45
C PRO A 19 7.19 -2.09 -1.14
N TYR A 20 6.41 -2.30 -0.08
CA TYR A 20 5.42 -1.37 0.39
C TYR A 20 5.31 -1.48 1.91
N ASN A 21 4.78 -0.44 2.51
CA ASN A 21 4.37 -0.42 3.90
C ASN A 21 3.08 0.40 4.02
N PHE A 22 2.61 0.65 5.23
CA PHE A 22 1.30 1.26 5.47
C PHE A 22 1.44 2.55 6.29
N VAL A 23 0.60 3.53 5.99
CA VAL A 23 0.30 4.64 6.92
C VAL A 23 -0.83 4.18 7.83
N SER A 24 -0.56 4.12 9.12
CA SER A 24 -1.47 3.68 10.15
C SER A 24 -2.76 4.51 10.16
N LEU A 25 -3.88 3.86 10.47
CA LEU A 25 -5.16 4.56 10.67
C LEU A 25 -5.14 5.20 12.06
N LYS A 26 -5.22 6.53 12.12
CA LYS A 26 -5.27 7.25 13.39
C LYS A 26 -6.68 7.24 13.93
N ASN A 27 -6.82 6.94 15.22
CA ASN A 27 -8.07 7.20 15.94
C ASN A 27 -8.25 8.71 16.08
N GLY A 28 -9.46 9.22 15.85
CA GLY A 28 -9.79 10.64 16.05
C GLY A 28 -10.48 11.31 14.86
N GLU A 29 -10.72 12.61 14.97
CA GLU A 29 -11.63 13.33 14.08
C GLU A 29 -11.10 13.44 12.65
N SER A 30 -11.77 12.73 11.73
CA SER A 30 -11.83 13.13 10.33
C SER A 30 -12.81 14.30 10.22
N LYS A 31 -12.42 15.41 9.56
CA LYS A 31 -13.31 16.58 9.33
C LYS A 31 -14.46 16.21 8.37
N ARG A 32 -15.38 15.37 8.82
CA ARG A 32 -16.56 14.93 8.07
C ARG A 32 -17.61 16.03 8.05
N GLY A 33 -18.34 16.12 6.95
CA GLY A 33 -19.45 17.05 6.84
C GLY A 33 -20.14 16.97 5.49
N ALA A 34 -21.09 17.87 5.27
CA ALA A 34 -21.78 17.98 4.00
C ALA A 34 -20.85 18.50 2.88
N PRO A 35 -21.17 18.21 1.60
CA PRO A 35 -20.62 18.94 0.47
C PRO A 35 -20.84 20.44 0.64
N VAL A 36 -19.93 21.22 0.08
CA VAL A 36 -20.12 22.67 -0.01
C VAL A 36 -21.32 22.97 -0.90
N LEU A 37 -22.26 23.78 -0.41
CA LEU A 37 -23.47 24.15 -1.13
C LEU A 37 -23.19 25.30 -2.12
N TRP A 38 -24.00 25.38 -3.17
CA TRP A 38 -23.88 26.37 -4.25
C TRP A 38 -24.12 27.83 -3.81
N HIS A 39 -24.45 28.07 -2.55
CA HIS A 39 -24.73 29.41 -2.01
C HIS A 39 -23.44 30.13 -1.56
N ASP A 40 -22.33 29.40 -1.35
CA ASP A 40 -21.04 29.93 -0.89
C ASP A 40 -20.06 30.23 -2.05
N LEU A 41 -20.50 30.13 -3.31
CA LEU A 41 -19.67 30.21 -4.52
C LEU A 41 -18.80 31.48 -4.60
N GLY A 42 -19.19 32.56 -3.93
CA GLY A 42 -18.45 33.82 -3.89
C GLY A 42 -17.02 33.67 -3.39
N GLU A 43 -16.81 32.79 -2.43
CA GLU A 43 -15.52 32.61 -1.75
C GLU A 43 -14.72 31.38 -2.23
N LEU A 44 -15.33 30.52 -3.06
CA LEU A 44 -14.72 29.26 -3.49
C LEU A 44 -13.81 29.43 -4.70
N TYR A 45 -12.71 28.68 -4.71
CA TYR A 45 -11.72 28.69 -5.78
C TYR A 45 -12.13 27.83 -6.96
N THR A 46 -12.08 28.41 -8.15
CA THR A 46 -12.34 27.75 -9.43
C THR A 46 -11.24 28.10 -10.41
N GLY A 47 -10.95 27.21 -11.34
CA GLY A 47 -9.95 27.49 -12.37
C GLY A 47 -9.16 26.26 -12.81
N ARG A 48 -7.93 26.50 -13.22
CA ARG A 48 -7.04 25.52 -13.82
C ARG A 48 -5.63 25.69 -13.28
N LEU A 49 -5.07 24.61 -12.75
CA LEU A 49 -3.64 24.47 -12.49
C LEU A 49 -3.01 23.74 -13.67
N VAL A 50 -2.00 24.33 -14.29
CA VAL A 50 -1.18 23.68 -15.32
C VAL A 50 -0.02 23.00 -14.60
N CYS A 51 0.19 21.72 -14.87
CA CYS A 51 1.11 20.88 -14.10
C CYS A 51 2.02 20.06 -15.01
N THR A 52 3.22 19.76 -14.49
CA THR A 52 4.15 18.80 -15.11
C THR A 52 4.42 17.68 -14.11
N LEU A 53 4.29 16.44 -14.58
CA LEU A 53 4.76 15.24 -13.89
C LEU A 53 6.11 14.85 -14.49
N GLU A 54 7.14 14.76 -13.67
CA GLU A 54 8.47 14.30 -14.07
C GLU A 54 8.74 12.91 -13.49
N ALA A 55 9.13 11.97 -14.33
CA ALA A 55 9.55 10.64 -13.92
C ALA A 55 10.90 10.71 -13.17
N LYS A 56 10.96 10.16 -11.95
CA LYS A 56 12.18 10.01 -11.14
C LYS A 56 12.75 8.59 -11.18
N SER A 57 11.97 7.65 -11.72
CA SER A 57 12.41 6.31 -12.10
C SER A 57 11.68 5.90 -13.38
N PRO A 58 12.08 4.80 -14.05
CA PRO A 58 11.35 4.29 -15.21
C PRO A 58 9.85 4.20 -14.94
N LEU A 59 9.03 4.77 -15.81
CA LEU A 59 7.58 4.87 -15.63
C LEU A 59 6.88 4.16 -16.78
N PHE A 60 5.86 3.38 -16.46
CA PHE A 60 5.09 2.66 -17.46
C PHE A 60 3.60 2.61 -17.11
N THR A 61 2.76 2.79 -18.12
CA THR A 61 1.33 2.50 -18.05
C THR A 61 0.94 1.69 -19.28
N ALA A 62 0.30 0.54 -19.06
CA ALA A 62 -0.02 -0.37 -20.15
C ALA A 62 -1.22 0.10 -20.97
N ASP A 63 -1.11 -0.06 -22.29
CA ASP A 63 -2.30 -0.15 -23.12
C ASP A 63 -2.97 -1.52 -22.98
N GLN A 64 -4.08 -1.57 -22.26
CA GLN A 64 -4.82 -2.81 -22.00
C GLN A 64 -5.68 -3.26 -23.19
N ARG A 65 -5.86 -2.42 -24.23
CA ARG A 65 -6.77 -2.70 -25.36
C ARG A 65 -6.19 -3.72 -26.33
N THR A 66 -4.87 -3.64 -26.57
CA THR A 66 -4.20 -4.41 -27.61
C THR A 66 -2.88 -5.01 -27.11
N PRO A 67 -2.88 -5.85 -26.06
CA PRO A 67 -1.67 -6.54 -25.65
C PRO A 67 -1.22 -7.53 -26.74
N ALA A 68 0.05 -7.49 -27.13
CA ALA A 68 0.63 -8.45 -28.06
C ALA A 68 0.84 -9.80 -27.33
N PRO A 69 0.37 -10.93 -27.89
CA PRO A 69 0.71 -12.24 -27.35
C PRO A 69 2.19 -12.54 -27.63
N ASN A 70 2.89 -13.10 -26.64
CA ASN A 70 4.26 -13.57 -26.79
C ASN A 70 4.37 -15.06 -26.50
N GLY A 71 4.93 -15.80 -27.47
CA GLY A 71 5.18 -17.24 -27.38
C GLY A 71 3.94 -18.13 -27.27
N ALA A 72 4.16 -19.45 -27.19
CA ALA A 72 3.09 -20.46 -27.10
C ALA A 72 2.32 -20.46 -25.75
N GLY A 73 2.80 -19.71 -24.75
CA GLY A 73 2.24 -19.67 -23.41
C GLY A 73 1.16 -18.59 -23.16
N GLY A 74 0.88 -17.73 -24.15
CA GLY A 74 -0.15 -16.69 -24.07
C GLY A 74 0.20 -15.52 -23.13
N GLN A 75 1.48 -15.30 -22.84
CA GLN A 75 1.92 -14.15 -22.05
C GLN A 75 1.71 -12.85 -22.82
N LYS A 76 1.43 -11.77 -22.11
CA LYS A 76 1.11 -10.47 -22.69
C LYS A 76 2.31 -9.54 -22.64
N VAL A 77 2.61 -8.93 -23.77
CA VAL A 77 3.52 -7.81 -23.91
C VAL A 77 2.69 -6.55 -24.12
N PHE A 78 2.99 -5.50 -23.36
CA PHE A 78 2.22 -4.26 -23.35
C PHE A 78 3.04 -3.11 -23.93
N ARG A 79 2.40 -2.33 -24.78
CA ARG A 79 2.89 -1.02 -25.22
C ARG A 79 2.53 0.06 -24.20
N PHE A 80 3.22 1.20 -24.25
CA PHE A 80 2.83 2.37 -23.48
C PHE A 80 1.45 2.86 -23.92
N LEU A 81 0.61 3.26 -22.98
CA LEU A 81 -0.73 3.75 -23.27
C LEU A 81 -0.69 5.04 -24.11
N ARG A 82 -1.51 5.11 -25.17
CA ARG A 82 -1.61 6.28 -26.04
C ARG A 82 -3.03 6.79 -26.16
N ASN A 83 -3.17 8.11 -26.32
CA ASN A 83 -4.44 8.75 -26.61
C ASN A 83 -4.87 8.58 -28.08
N GLY A 84 -6.00 9.17 -28.47
CA GLY A 84 -6.51 9.09 -29.85
C GLY A 84 -5.63 9.77 -30.91
N ALA A 85 -4.66 10.59 -30.50
CA ALA A 85 -3.65 11.21 -31.36
C ALA A 85 -2.30 10.46 -31.34
N ASP A 86 -2.30 9.21 -30.87
CA ASP A 86 -1.13 8.33 -30.73
C ASP A 86 -0.01 8.87 -29.81
N LYS A 87 -0.29 9.88 -28.99
CA LYS A 87 0.67 10.42 -28.02
C LYS A 87 0.69 9.56 -26.74
N PRO A 88 1.87 9.22 -26.17
CA PRO A 88 1.96 8.54 -24.89
C PRO A 88 1.32 9.35 -23.77
N ILE A 89 0.52 8.69 -22.93
CA ILE A 89 -0.19 9.34 -21.83
C ILE A 89 -0.08 8.57 -20.51
N ILE A 90 -0.17 9.29 -19.40
CA ILE A 90 -0.58 8.77 -18.10
C ILE A 90 -2.03 9.19 -17.87
N GLN A 91 -2.93 8.24 -17.62
CA GLN A 91 -4.35 8.56 -17.45
C GLN A 91 -4.57 9.51 -16.27
N GLY A 92 -5.41 10.53 -16.46
CA GLY A 92 -5.78 11.47 -15.41
C GLY A 92 -6.40 10.79 -14.19
N ALA A 93 -7.14 9.70 -14.41
CA ALA A 93 -7.69 8.87 -13.33
C ALA A 93 -6.59 8.22 -12.45
N SER A 94 -5.45 7.83 -13.04
CA SER A 94 -4.31 7.27 -12.31
C SER A 94 -3.61 8.33 -11.47
N ILE A 95 -3.44 9.53 -12.01
CA ILE A 95 -2.85 10.68 -11.30
C ILE A 95 -3.77 11.11 -10.16
N ARG A 96 -5.07 11.23 -10.42
CA ARG A 96 -6.10 11.51 -9.41
C ARG A 96 -6.07 10.49 -8.28
N GLY A 97 -6.01 9.20 -8.59
CA GLY A 97 -5.96 8.13 -7.58
C GLY A 97 -4.72 8.17 -6.70
N MET A 98 -3.57 8.49 -7.31
CA MET A 98 -2.30 8.70 -6.62
C MET A 98 -2.36 9.88 -5.65
N VAL A 99 -2.76 11.06 -6.12
CA VAL A 99 -2.90 12.27 -5.29
C VAL A 99 -3.97 12.06 -4.21
N ARG A 100 -5.10 11.45 -4.55
CA ARG A 100 -6.17 11.11 -3.60
C ARG A 100 -5.67 10.24 -2.45
N SER A 101 -4.78 9.27 -2.72
CA SER A 101 -4.26 8.37 -1.68
C SER A 101 -3.43 9.14 -0.64
N VAL A 102 -2.59 10.09 -1.09
CA VAL A 102 -1.82 10.98 -0.20
C VAL A 102 -2.78 11.90 0.57
N PHE A 103 -3.75 12.50 -0.12
CA PHE A 103 -4.78 13.34 0.49
C PHE A 103 -5.57 12.60 1.57
N GLU A 104 -5.97 11.34 1.31
CA GLU A 104 -6.70 10.51 2.28
C GLU A 104 -5.89 10.25 3.55
N ALA A 105 -4.57 10.06 3.41
CA ALA A 105 -3.67 9.85 4.53
C ALA A 105 -3.41 11.14 5.32
N VAL A 106 -3.27 12.29 4.65
CA VAL A 106 -3.11 13.61 5.31
C VAL A 106 -4.38 14.02 6.07
N THR A 107 -5.56 13.77 5.49
CA THR A 107 -6.85 14.24 6.03
C THR A 107 -7.58 13.22 6.92
N ASN A 108 -6.95 12.09 7.21
CA ASN A 108 -7.56 10.97 7.95
C ASN A 108 -8.94 10.58 7.37
N SER A 109 -9.06 10.54 6.04
CA SER A 109 -10.32 10.27 5.33
C SER A 109 -10.72 8.80 5.38
N CYS A 110 -11.94 8.42 4.98
CA CYS A 110 -12.37 7.02 5.02
C CYS A 110 -11.46 6.06 4.23
N LEU A 111 -11.48 4.77 4.56
CA LEU A 111 -10.77 3.72 3.83
C LEU A 111 -11.76 2.84 3.05
N PRO A 112 -12.30 3.32 1.92
CA PRO A 112 -13.47 2.71 1.29
C PRO A 112 -13.22 1.29 0.79
N LEU A 113 -11.99 0.96 0.36
CA LEU A 113 -11.66 -0.34 -0.25
C LEU A 113 -11.19 -1.40 0.76
N ALA A 114 -11.25 -1.13 2.06
CA ALA A 114 -10.85 -2.10 3.07
C ALA A 114 -11.91 -3.21 3.21
N ALA A 115 -11.46 -4.46 3.11
CA ALA A 115 -12.20 -5.63 3.53
C ALA A 115 -11.67 -6.07 4.90
N THR A 116 -12.50 -5.96 5.94
CA THR A 116 -12.16 -6.45 7.28
C THR A 116 -12.36 -7.95 7.42
N GLU A 117 -13.11 -8.59 6.51
CA GLU A 117 -13.26 -10.04 6.43
C GLU A 117 -13.38 -10.49 4.99
N GLY A 118 -12.99 -11.74 4.70
CA GLY A 118 -13.11 -12.31 3.37
C GLY A 118 -12.30 -13.59 3.18
N GLY A 119 -12.21 -14.05 1.93
CA GLY A 119 -11.47 -15.25 1.56
C GLY A 119 -10.73 -15.13 0.23
N VAL A 120 -9.48 -15.57 0.20
CA VAL A 120 -8.64 -15.60 -1.01
C VAL A 120 -8.55 -17.03 -1.55
N LYS A 121 -8.91 -17.24 -2.81
CA LYS A 121 -8.75 -18.54 -3.48
C LYS A 121 -7.27 -18.82 -3.77
N LEU A 122 -6.79 -19.97 -3.31
CA LEU A 122 -5.46 -20.53 -3.51
C LEU A 122 -5.60 -21.92 -4.16
N GLY A 123 -5.80 -21.91 -5.49
CA GLY A 123 -6.15 -23.11 -6.24
C GLY A 123 -7.56 -23.58 -5.88
N LYS A 124 -7.68 -24.83 -5.42
CA LYS A 124 -8.96 -25.43 -4.98
C LYS A 124 -9.36 -25.05 -3.54
N ARG A 125 -8.50 -24.33 -2.81
CA ARG A 125 -8.72 -23.97 -1.40
C ARG A 125 -9.03 -22.49 -1.27
N THR A 126 -9.83 -22.10 -0.28
CA THR A 126 -10.03 -20.69 0.11
C THR A 126 -9.32 -20.47 1.44
N ARG A 127 -8.55 -19.39 1.55
CA ARG A 127 -7.93 -18.97 2.80
C ARG A 127 -8.64 -17.72 3.31
N GLU A 128 -9.35 -17.89 4.42
CA GLU A 128 -10.09 -16.82 5.08
C GLU A 128 -9.16 -15.85 5.82
N PHE A 129 -9.62 -14.62 5.99
CA PHE A 129 -8.97 -13.61 6.81
C PHE A 129 -10.01 -12.77 7.56
N SER A 130 -9.61 -12.26 8.72
CA SER A 130 -10.44 -11.39 9.56
C SER A 130 -9.58 -10.38 10.33
N PHE A 131 -10.05 -9.14 10.34
CA PHE A 131 -9.50 -7.97 11.02
C PHE A 131 -10.57 -7.36 11.92
N LYS A 132 -10.14 -6.52 12.87
CA LYS A 132 -11.07 -5.70 13.64
C LYS A 132 -11.89 -4.80 12.71
N PRO A 133 -13.16 -4.52 13.04
CA PRO A 133 -13.92 -3.47 12.37
C PRO A 133 -13.15 -2.15 12.35
N LEU A 134 -13.35 -1.37 11.29
CA LEU A 134 -12.80 -0.03 11.20
C LEU A 134 -13.49 0.88 12.23
N GLY A 135 -12.76 1.87 12.75
CA GLY A 135 -13.36 2.99 13.48
C GLY A 135 -14.34 3.77 12.59
N GLU A 136 -15.33 4.43 13.21
CA GLU A 136 -16.38 5.17 12.51
C GLU A 136 -15.83 6.22 11.54
N GLU A 137 -14.73 6.88 11.92
CA GLU A 137 -14.04 7.87 11.11
C GLU A 137 -13.43 7.29 9.83
N HIS A 138 -13.13 5.99 9.81
CA HIS A 138 -12.55 5.28 8.65
C HIS A 138 -13.59 4.51 7.84
N MET A 139 -14.81 4.39 8.35
CA MET A 139 -15.92 3.75 7.65
C MET A 139 -16.23 4.47 6.34
N ARG A 140 -16.56 3.69 5.31
CA ARG A 140 -16.95 4.23 4.00
C ARG A 140 -18.12 5.22 4.16
N CYS A 141 -18.05 6.35 3.46
CA CYS A 141 -19.12 7.34 3.44
C CYS A 141 -20.35 6.77 2.71
N ARG A 142 -21.55 6.93 3.28
CA ARG A 142 -22.80 6.34 2.75
C ARG A 142 -23.88 7.35 2.35
N GLY A 143 -23.80 8.57 2.87
CA GLY A 143 -24.76 9.64 2.61
C GLY A 143 -24.07 11.00 2.53
N PRO A 144 -24.73 12.00 1.92
CA PRO A 144 -24.15 13.32 1.67
C PRO A 144 -23.91 14.15 2.95
N GLU A 145 -24.57 13.85 4.06
CA GLU A 145 -24.48 14.64 5.30
C GLU A 145 -23.15 14.54 6.06
N SER A 146 -22.40 13.43 5.89
CA SER A 146 -21.19 13.15 6.68
C SER A 146 -20.06 12.54 5.85
N LEU A 147 -19.64 13.28 4.83
CA LEU A 147 -18.57 12.88 3.92
C LEU A 147 -17.20 13.28 4.47
N CYS A 148 -16.25 12.35 4.44
CA CYS A 148 -14.85 12.66 4.74
C CYS A 148 -14.26 13.65 3.71
N PRO A 149 -13.18 14.39 4.06
CA PRO A 149 -12.57 15.39 3.18
C PRO A 149 -12.27 14.86 1.77
N ALA A 150 -11.70 13.66 1.64
CA ALA A 150 -11.36 13.09 0.34
C ALA A 150 -12.61 12.78 -0.51
N CYS A 151 -13.67 12.24 0.08
CA CYS A 151 -14.91 11.98 -0.64
C CYS A 151 -15.61 13.27 -1.10
N ARG A 152 -15.53 14.35 -0.31
CA ARG A 152 -16.08 15.66 -0.70
C ARG A 152 -15.33 16.29 -1.89
N LEU A 153 -14.00 16.22 -1.87
CA LEU A 153 -13.17 16.82 -2.91
C LEU A 153 -13.10 15.96 -4.17
N PHE A 154 -12.76 14.69 -4.02
CA PHE A 154 -12.57 13.76 -5.13
C PHE A 154 -13.85 13.03 -5.51
N GLY A 155 -14.97 13.22 -4.83
CA GLY A 155 -16.21 12.50 -5.12
C GLY A 155 -16.24 11.07 -4.58
N ALA A 156 -17.44 10.51 -4.55
CA ALA A 156 -17.72 9.18 -4.01
C ALA A 156 -18.95 8.58 -4.70
N ILE A 157 -18.92 7.26 -4.85
CA ILE A 157 -20.07 6.46 -5.28
C ILE A 157 -20.25 5.36 -4.24
N GLU A 158 -21.45 5.26 -3.66
CA GLU A 158 -21.83 4.17 -2.77
C GLU A 158 -23.27 3.75 -3.05
N GLY A 159 -23.43 2.53 -3.57
CA GLY A 159 -24.74 1.97 -3.92
C GLY A 159 -25.58 2.95 -4.75
N GLU A 160 -26.85 3.08 -4.36
CA GLU A 160 -27.81 4.05 -4.90
C GLU A 160 -27.93 5.30 -4.01
N THR A 161 -27.26 5.32 -2.85
CA THR A 161 -27.49 6.33 -1.80
C THR A 161 -26.54 7.52 -1.89
N LEU A 162 -25.40 7.36 -2.55
CA LEU A 162 -24.40 8.42 -2.70
C LEU A 162 -23.82 8.43 -4.11
N HIS A 163 -24.12 9.48 -4.86
CA HIS A 163 -23.55 9.77 -6.17
C HIS A 163 -22.98 11.20 -6.18
N LEU A 164 -21.79 11.37 -5.63
CA LEU A 164 -21.14 12.67 -5.57
C LEU A 164 -20.05 12.80 -6.63
N ARG A 165 -20.23 13.76 -7.55
CA ARG A 165 -19.21 14.16 -8.50
C ARG A 165 -18.05 14.86 -7.77
N GLY A 166 -16.81 14.49 -8.11
CA GLY A 166 -15.63 15.19 -7.62
C GLY A 166 -15.53 16.62 -8.17
N ARG A 167 -14.99 17.53 -7.35
CA ARG A 167 -14.76 18.94 -7.68
C ARG A 167 -13.38 19.22 -8.27
N VAL A 168 -12.55 18.17 -8.39
CA VAL A 168 -11.26 18.21 -9.08
C VAL A 168 -11.24 17.21 -10.22
N VAL A 169 -10.79 17.66 -11.40
CA VAL A 169 -10.62 16.81 -12.59
C VAL A 169 -9.18 16.88 -13.04
N PHE A 170 -8.54 15.72 -13.18
CA PHE A 170 -7.20 15.59 -13.72
C PHE A 170 -7.33 15.16 -15.17
N THR A 171 -6.77 15.93 -16.10
CA THR A 171 -6.68 15.49 -17.50
C THR A 171 -5.66 14.37 -17.63
N ASP A 172 -5.67 13.67 -18.78
CA ASP A 172 -4.57 12.79 -19.12
C ASP A 172 -3.28 13.62 -19.24
N ALA A 173 -2.19 13.11 -18.67
CA ALA A 173 -0.88 13.73 -18.79
C ALA A 173 -0.20 13.23 -20.05
N VAL A 174 0.14 14.14 -20.95
CA VAL A 174 0.68 13.84 -22.28
C VAL A 174 2.19 14.01 -22.24
N LEU A 175 2.93 13.06 -22.81
CA LEU A 175 4.39 13.14 -22.89
C LEU A 175 4.82 14.44 -23.58
N ASP A 176 5.74 15.16 -22.93
CA ASP A 176 6.34 16.38 -23.44
C ASP A 176 7.06 16.14 -24.77
N GLN A 177 7.00 17.10 -25.69
CA GLN A 177 7.60 16.95 -27.03
C GLN A 177 9.13 16.82 -26.99
N GLY A 178 9.77 17.33 -25.94
CA GLY A 178 11.21 17.18 -25.71
C GLY A 178 11.62 15.83 -25.12
N CYS A 179 10.67 14.93 -24.84
CA CYS A 179 10.93 13.62 -24.28
C CYS A 179 10.55 12.50 -25.25
N SER A 180 11.30 11.40 -25.21
CA SER A 180 10.99 10.17 -25.93
C SER A 180 10.85 9.01 -24.96
N LEU A 181 10.05 8.02 -25.34
CA LEU A 181 10.06 6.74 -24.65
C LEU A 181 11.36 6.00 -25.01
N GLN A 182 11.82 5.18 -24.07
CA GLN A 182 12.92 4.25 -24.28
C GLN A 182 12.34 2.90 -24.70
N GLU A 183 12.76 2.43 -25.87
CA GLU A 183 12.42 1.10 -26.38
C GLU A 183 13.25 0.02 -25.68
N ALA A 184 12.64 -1.14 -25.47
CA ALA A 184 13.33 -2.31 -24.97
C ALA A 184 14.34 -2.83 -26.00
N TYR A 185 15.57 -3.11 -25.55
CA TYR A 185 16.65 -3.57 -26.43
C TYR A 185 16.33 -4.90 -27.14
N LYS A 186 15.61 -5.82 -26.48
CA LYS A 186 15.24 -7.15 -26.99
C LYS A 186 13.74 -7.26 -27.33
N ALA A 187 13.19 -6.25 -28.01
CA ALA A 187 11.76 -6.11 -28.33
C ALA A 187 10.80 -5.96 -27.13
N TYR A 188 11.13 -6.51 -25.95
CA TYR A 188 10.43 -6.25 -24.70
C TYR A 188 11.35 -6.47 -23.48
N ILE A 189 11.01 -5.80 -22.38
CA ILE A 189 11.53 -6.05 -21.05
C ILE A 189 10.56 -6.96 -20.31
N ARG A 190 11.07 -8.07 -19.76
CA ARG A 190 10.28 -8.99 -18.96
C ARG A 190 10.12 -8.47 -17.53
N LEU A 191 8.88 -8.27 -17.09
CA LEU A 191 8.57 -7.93 -15.71
C LEU A 191 8.45 -9.19 -14.85
N ALA A 192 9.06 -9.15 -13.67
CA ALA A 192 8.91 -10.20 -12.68
C ALA A 192 7.45 -10.33 -12.22
N GLU A 193 7.05 -11.56 -11.85
CA GLU A 193 5.68 -11.84 -11.44
C GLU A 193 5.29 -11.04 -10.19
N LEU A 194 4.33 -10.13 -10.35
CA LEU A 194 3.77 -9.37 -9.24
C LEU A 194 2.83 -10.28 -8.43
N SER A 195 3.10 -10.41 -7.13
CA SER A 195 2.23 -11.18 -6.24
C SER A 195 0.91 -10.43 -5.98
N ALA A 196 -0.20 -11.17 -6.04
CA ALA A 196 -1.48 -10.66 -5.56
C ALA A 196 -1.43 -10.35 -4.04
N PRO A 197 -2.24 -9.40 -3.54
CA PRO A 197 -2.37 -9.15 -2.11
C PRO A 197 -2.72 -10.43 -1.34
N LYS A 198 -2.15 -10.58 -0.14
CA LYS A 198 -2.37 -11.75 0.73
C LYS A 198 -2.85 -11.28 2.11
N PRO A 199 -4.11 -10.83 2.26
CA PRO A 199 -4.61 -10.25 3.52
C PRO A 199 -4.52 -11.21 4.70
N TYR A 200 -4.56 -12.53 4.46
CA TYR A 200 -4.34 -13.57 5.46
C TYR A 200 -2.90 -13.63 6.03
N HIS A 201 -1.97 -12.80 5.53
CA HIS A 201 -0.60 -12.69 6.03
C HIS A 201 -0.52 -11.57 7.07
N TYR A 202 -1.06 -11.83 8.26
CA TYR A 202 -1.25 -10.83 9.31
C TYR A 202 0.02 -10.10 9.73
N ALA A 203 1.19 -10.74 9.69
CA ALA A 203 2.47 -10.08 9.94
C ALA A 203 2.76 -8.86 9.05
N ILE A 204 2.03 -8.70 7.94
CA ILE A 204 2.14 -7.55 7.02
C ILE A 204 0.88 -6.68 7.06
N TYR A 205 -0.30 -7.31 7.07
CA TYR A 205 -1.58 -6.60 6.88
C TYR A 205 -2.28 -6.23 8.19
N SER A 206 -1.78 -6.69 9.34
CA SER A 206 -2.33 -6.37 10.66
C SER A 206 -1.39 -5.45 11.42
N GLY A 207 -1.91 -4.38 12.03
CA GLY A 207 -1.12 -3.39 12.78
C GLY A 207 -0.40 -3.97 14.00
N ASN A 208 -0.83 -5.13 14.50
CA ASN A 208 -0.14 -5.88 15.56
C ASN A 208 0.38 -7.25 15.10
N GLY A 209 0.33 -7.54 13.80
CA GLY A 209 0.76 -8.83 13.25
C GLY A 209 -0.20 -9.99 13.49
N LEU A 210 -1.31 -9.79 14.21
CA LEU A 210 -2.21 -10.86 14.65
C LEU A 210 -3.49 -10.96 13.82
N CYS A 211 -4.06 -12.17 13.77
CA CYS A 211 -5.44 -12.39 13.34
C CYS A 211 -6.39 -11.56 14.21
N ASN A 212 -7.42 -10.96 13.59
CA ASN A 212 -8.34 -10.05 14.27
C ASN A 212 -7.64 -8.85 14.95
N GLY A 213 -6.47 -8.46 14.44
CA GLY A 213 -5.86 -7.15 14.72
C GLY A 213 -6.47 -6.05 13.85
N SER A 214 -6.12 -4.80 14.13
CA SER A 214 -6.48 -3.68 13.25
C SER A 214 -5.82 -3.84 11.89
N ILE A 215 -6.45 -3.33 10.84
CA ILE A 215 -5.81 -3.23 9.52
C ILE A 215 -4.56 -2.34 9.64
N ALA A 216 -3.46 -2.75 9.00
CA ALA A 216 -2.18 -2.04 9.06
C ALA A 216 -2.27 -0.58 8.56
N GLY A 217 -3.12 -0.32 7.57
CA GLY A 217 -3.49 1.05 7.17
C GLY A 217 -3.54 1.27 5.67
N ARG A 218 -3.17 2.47 5.21
CA ARG A 218 -3.14 2.87 3.79
C ARG A 218 -1.82 2.43 3.18
N LYS A 219 -1.88 1.55 2.18
CA LYS A 219 -0.69 0.98 1.54
C LYS A 219 -0.01 1.99 0.62
N PHE A 220 1.29 2.22 0.82
CA PHE A 220 2.16 2.97 -0.08
C PHE A 220 3.38 2.15 -0.48
N TYR A 221 3.79 2.28 -1.74
CA TYR A 221 4.99 1.63 -2.25
C TYR A 221 6.21 2.49 -2.00
N TYR A 222 7.30 1.88 -1.56
CA TYR A 222 8.57 2.59 -1.44
C TYR A 222 9.14 2.96 -2.82
N HIS A 223 9.99 3.98 -2.84
CA HIS A 223 10.77 4.33 -4.02
C HIS A 223 12.05 3.51 -4.06
N HIS A 224 12.35 2.97 -5.24
CA HIS A 224 13.53 2.14 -5.49
C HIS A 224 14.54 2.95 -6.30
N GLU A 225 15.79 2.49 -6.27
CA GLU A 225 16.77 2.85 -7.29
C GLU A 225 16.32 2.31 -8.66
N GLY A 226 16.92 2.82 -9.72
CA GLY A 226 16.61 2.51 -11.11
C GLY A 226 16.31 1.02 -11.36
N PHE A 227 15.39 0.78 -12.30
CA PHE A 227 15.18 -0.56 -12.80
C PHE A 227 16.41 -0.98 -13.61
N GLU A 228 17.15 -1.97 -13.13
CA GLU A 228 18.11 -2.70 -13.95
C GLU A 228 17.35 -3.77 -14.74
N GLU A 229 17.51 -3.77 -16.05
CA GLU A 229 16.95 -4.83 -16.89
C GLU A 229 17.54 -6.17 -16.44
N PRO A 230 16.72 -7.15 -15.99
CA PRO A 230 17.24 -8.41 -15.50
C PRO A 230 18.15 -9.07 -16.54
N GLU A 231 19.33 -9.54 -16.11
CA GLU A 231 20.16 -10.42 -16.94
C GLU A 231 19.32 -11.60 -17.45
N ASP A 232 19.49 -11.93 -18.72
CA ASP A 232 18.67 -12.86 -19.49
C ASP A 232 18.41 -14.18 -18.72
N VAL A 233 17.23 -14.28 -18.10
CA VAL A 233 16.83 -15.47 -17.32
C VAL A 233 16.31 -16.61 -18.21
N GLY A 234 16.51 -16.50 -19.54
CA GLY A 234 16.04 -17.43 -20.56
C GLY A 234 14.53 -17.41 -20.80
N ASP A 235 14.06 -18.22 -21.76
CA ASP A 235 12.69 -18.22 -22.31
C ASP A 235 11.57 -18.65 -21.33
N ARG A 236 11.90 -18.99 -20.08
CA ARG A 236 10.91 -19.53 -19.13
C ARG A 236 10.10 -18.42 -18.45
N TRP A 237 9.06 -17.95 -19.12
CA TRP A 237 8.03 -17.09 -18.54
C TRP A 237 7.18 -17.84 -17.52
N SER A 238 6.90 -17.23 -16.36
CA SER A 238 5.80 -17.72 -15.53
C SER A 238 4.48 -17.40 -16.23
N LYS A 239 3.43 -18.19 -15.99
CA LYS A 239 2.09 -17.96 -16.59
C LYS A 239 1.49 -16.58 -16.28
N ARG A 240 2.03 -15.86 -15.29
CA ARG A 240 1.54 -14.56 -14.81
C ARG A 240 2.53 -13.42 -15.05
N ALA A 241 3.67 -13.69 -15.67
CA ALA A 241 4.60 -12.65 -16.07
C ALA A 241 4.05 -11.88 -17.29
N CYS A 242 4.41 -10.61 -17.38
CA CYS A 242 4.14 -9.76 -18.54
C CYS A 242 5.43 -9.09 -19.02
N GLY A 243 5.42 -8.60 -20.26
CA GLY A 243 6.50 -7.79 -20.82
C GLY A 243 6.03 -6.39 -21.15
N ILE A 244 6.98 -5.47 -21.33
CA ILE A 244 6.74 -4.10 -21.79
C ILE A 244 7.67 -3.78 -22.96
N GLU A 245 7.18 -3.12 -24.00
CA GLU A 245 7.96 -2.80 -25.21
C GLU A 245 8.74 -1.50 -25.06
N GLU A 246 8.19 -0.57 -24.30
CA GLU A 246 8.70 0.79 -24.14
C GLU A 246 8.34 1.30 -22.74
N TYR A 247 9.11 2.25 -22.23
CA TYR A 247 8.85 2.93 -20.97
C TYR A 247 9.35 4.37 -21.01
N ALA A 248 8.84 5.22 -20.14
CA ALA A 248 9.35 6.57 -19.98
C ALA A 248 10.58 6.52 -19.05
N PRO A 249 11.78 6.94 -19.50
CA PRO A 249 12.98 6.92 -18.67
C PRO A 249 12.89 7.96 -17.55
N SER A 250 13.83 7.89 -16.59
CA SER A 250 13.99 8.96 -15.60
C SER A 250 14.24 10.30 -16.31
N GLY A 251 13.65 11.38 -15.81
CA GLY A 251 13.65 12.71 -16.42
C GLY A 251 12.57 12.95 -17.47
N ALA A 252 11.85 11.92 -17.92
CA ALA A 252 10.73 12.11 -18.85
C ALA A 252 9.60 12.93 -18.22
N ARG A 253 9.06 13.90 -18.96
CA ARG A 253 8.03 14.83 -18.48
C ARG A 253 6.69 14.60 -19.17
N PHE A 254 5.61 14.78 -18.42
CA PHE A 254 4.24 14.69 -18.88
C PHE A 254 3.44 15.89 -18.40
N ASP A 255 2.82 16.62 -19.31
CA ASP A 255 2.03 17.82 -18.99
C ASP A 255 0.54 17.51 -18.90
N PHE A 256 -0.12 18.06 -17.87
CA PHE A 256 -1.54 17.89 -17.59
C PHE A 256 -2.13 19.09 -16.87
N ASP A 257 -3.46 19.19 -16.90
CA ASP A 257 -4.21 20.19 -16.17
C ASP A 257 -4.99 19.57 -15.02
N VAL A 258 -5.10 20.33 -13.91
CA VAL A 258 -6.05 20.07 -12.84
C VAL A 258 -7.12 21.16 -12.85
N LEU A 259 -8.35 20.77 -13.19
CA LEU A 259 -9.51 21.64 -13.21
C LEU A 259 -10.15 21.66 -11.82
N LEU A 260 -10.36 22.85 -11.28
CA LEU A 260 -10.91 23.12 -9.96
C LEU A 260 -12.32 23.67 -10.10
N ASN A 261 -13.27 23.12 -9.35
CA ASN A 261 -14.67 23.55 -9.35
C ASN A 261 -15.16 23.82 -7.93
N GLY A 262 -14.94 25.04 -7.45
CA GLY A 262 -15.42 25.53 -6.16
C GLY A 262 -14.79 24.84 -4.96
N LEU A 263 -13.47 24.97 -4.77
CA LEU A 263 -12.74 24.47 -3.61
C LEU A 263 -12.72 25.51 -2.49
N THR A 264 -12.79 25.06 -1.24
CA THR A 264 -12.48 25.94 -0.10
C THR A 264 -10.98 26.26 -0.07
N ASP A 265 -10.62 27.26 0.73
CA ASP A 265 -9.22 27.61 0.96
C ASP A 265 -8.40 26.46 1.56
N GLU A 266 -8.93 25.79 2.60
CA GLU A 266 -8.31 24.59 3.18
C GLU A 266 -8.14 23.46 2.14
N GLU A 267 -9.13 23.25 1.28
CA GLU A 267 -9.09 22.19 0.25
C GLU A 267 -8.03 22.48 -0.82
N LEU A 268 -7.94 23.74 -1.28
CA LEU A 268 -6.96 24.15 -2.27
C LEU A 268 -5.53 24.02 -1.72
N LYS A 269 -5.28 24.55 -0.53
CA LYS A 269 -3.97 24.46 0.14
C LYS A 269 -3.54 23.01 0.36
N THR A 270 -4.46 22.18 0.86
CA THR A 270 -4.19 20.76 1.08
C THR A 270 -3.93 20.03 -0.25
N LEU A 271 -4.72 20.30 -1.29
CA LEU A 271 -4.53 19.70 -2.62
C LEU A 271 -3.16 20.07 -3.20
N VAL A 272 -2.79 21.35 -3.17
CA VAL A 272 -1.49 21.82 -3.65
C VAL A 272 -0.35 21.16 -2.88
N ARG A 273 -0.45 21.08 -1.54
CA ARG A 273 0.55 20.42 -0.70
C ARG A 273 0.75 18.95 -1.06
N VAL A 274 -0.33 18.19 -1.25
CA VAL A 274 -0.20 16.76 -1.55
C VAL A 274 0.14 16.50 -3.01
N MET A 275 -0.06 17.45 -3.93
CA MET A 275 0.42 17.36 -5.30
C MET A 275 1.91 17.67 -5.38
N VAL A 276 2.32 18.83 -4.86
CA VAL A 276 3.70 19.34 -4.92
C VAL A 276 4.39 19.04 -3.59
N LEU A 277 5.07 17.89 -3.55
CA LEU A 277 5.86 17.49 -2.39
C LEU A 277 7.20 18.23 -2.35
N GLU A 278 7.79 18.32 -1.15
CA GLU A 278 9.11 18.92 -0.96
C GLU A 278 10.24 18.06 -1.54
N GLU A 279 11.43 18.65 -1.66
CA GLU A 279 12.60 17.99 -2.22
C GLU A 279 12.94 16.69 -1.46
N GLY A 280 13.34 15.66 -2.21
CA GLY A 280 13.61 14.32 -1.66
C GLY A 280 12.37 13.43 -1.50
N LEU A 281 11.16 13.96 -1.69
CA LEU A 281 9.92 13.17 -1.72
C LEU A 281 9.36 13.01 -3.14
N GLY A 282 8.55 11.99 -3.34
CA GLY A 282 7.88 11.75 -4.60
C GLY A 282 6.61 10.93 -4.49
N HIS A 283 5.94 10.79 -5.63
CA HIS A 283 4.74 10.00 -5.79
C HIS A 283 5.01 8.71 -6.58
N LYS A 284 4.09 7.75 -6.49
CA LYS A 284 4.20 6.47 -7.22
C LYS A 284 2.97 6.20 -8.08
N VAL A 285 3.14 6.20 -9.40
CA VAL A 285 2.08 6.01 -10.41
C VAL A 285 2.39 4.84 -11.35
N GLY A 286 1.41 4.42 -12.15
CA GLY A 286 1.62 3.41 -13.19
C GLY A 286 1.76 1.98 -12.66
N MET A 287 2.30 1.12 -13.52
CA MET A 287 2.50 -0.31 -13.29
C MET A 287 3.91 -0.61 -12.76
N ALA A 288 4.15 -1.87 -12.37
CA ALA A 288 5.45 -2.35 -11.90
C ALA A 288 6.05 -1.60 -10.69
N ARG A 289 5.22 -0.91 -9.90
CA ARG A 289 5.64 -0.21 -8.67
C ARG A 289 6.49 -1.04 -7.71
N PRO A 290 6.18 -2.33 -7.42
CA PRO A 290 7.03 -3.15 -6.55
C PRO A 290 8.41 -3.50 -7.13
N LEU A 291 8.62 -3.24 -8.42
CA LEU A 291 9.86 -3.47 -9.16
C LEU A 291 10.62 -2.16 -9.41
N GLY A 292 10.24 -1.08 -8.74
CA GLY A 292 10.92 0.22 -8.87
C GLY A 292 10.26 1.23 -9.80
N PHE A 293 9.31 0.83 -10.64
CA PHE A 293 8.74 1.75 -11.62
C PHE A 293 7.84 2.84 -11.02
N GLY A 294 7.78 3.98 -11.70
CA GLY A 294 6.74 4.99 -11.54
C GLY A 294 6.95 5.97 -10.39
N SER A 295 8.18 6.09 -9.87
CA SER A 295 8.52 7.23 -9.01
C SER A 295 8.43 8.51 -9.83
N CYS A 296 7.80 9.56 -9.32
CA CYS A 296 7.62 10.83 -10.03
C CYS A 296 7.46 12.01 -9.07
N SER A 297 7.66 13.23 -9.57
CA SER A 297 7.33 14.48 -8.88
C SER A 297 6.32 15.27 -9.71
N ILE A 298 5.54 16.15 -9.07
CA ILE A 298 4.64 17.07 -9.75
C ILE A 298 5.07 18.50 -9.44
N THR A 299 5.11 19.35 -10.46
CA THR A 299 5.28 20.79 -10.34
C THR A 299 4.08 21.51 -10.95
N ILE A 300 3.80 22.74 -10.49
CA ILE A 300 2.76 23.62 -11.03
C ILE A 300 3.45 24.74 -11.81
N LYS A 301 3.03 24.96 -13.06
CA LYS A 301 3.40 26.12 -13.89
C LYS A 301 2.49 27.28 -13.53
N TRP A 302 2.89 28.06 -12.54
CA TRP A 302 2.05 29.10 -11.93
C TRP A 302 1.69 30.25 -12.88
N ASP A 303 2.62 30.61 -13.75
CA ASP A 303 2.48 31.59 -14.82
C ASP A 303 1.43 31.20 -15.88
N GLU A 304 1.26 29.90 -16.11
CA GLU A 304 0.24 29.34 -17.02
C GLU A 304 -1.09 29.00 -16.32
N SER A 305 -1.07 28.94 -14.98
CA SER A 305 -2.22 28.60 -14.15
C SER A 305 -3.14 29.80 -13.94
N ARG A 306 -4.44 29.54 -13.81
CA ARG A 306 -5.48 30.57 -13.58
C ARG A 306 -6.44 30.06 -12.52
N VAL A 307 -6.35 30.58 -11.31
CA VAL A 307 -7.23 30.23 -10.18
C VAL A 307 -7.79 31.53 -9.59
N HIS A 308 -9.10 31.60 -9.46
CA HIS A 308 -9.80 32.79 -8.95
C HIS A 308 -10.93 32.38 -8.00
N ARG A 309 -11.39 33.30 -7.17
CA ARG A 309 -12.60 33.10 -6.36
C ARG A 309 -13.85 33.33 -7.22
N GLY A 310 -14.87 32.49 -7.07
CA GLY A 310 -16.05 32.48 -7.94
C GLY A 310 -16.81 33.80 -7.98
N GLY A 311 -16.83 34.57 -6.89
CA GLY A 311 -17.45 35.89 -6.83
C GLY A 311 -16.75 36.96 -7.68
N GLU A 312 -15.51 36.73 -8.08
CA GLU A 312 -14.70 37.71 -8.81
C GLU A 312 -14.81 37.57 -10.33
N ARG A 313 -15.40 36.47 -10.82
CA ARG A 313 -15.65 36.23 -12.24
C ARG A 313 -16.60 37.26 -12.88
N TYR A 314 -17.44 37.91 -12.09
CA TYR A 314 -18.41 38.92 -12.53
C TYR A 314 -17.91 40.37 -12.40
N LYS A 315 -16.68 40.58 -11.88
CA LYS A 315 -16.07 41.92 -11.85
C LYS A 315 -15.61 42.29 -13.27
N LYS A 316 -15.89 43.52 -13.70
CA LYS A 316 -15.65 44.05 -15.06
C LYS A 316 -14.19 43.95 -15.54
N ASP A 317 -13.23 43.80 -14.63
CA ASP A 317 -11.79 43.78 -14.92
C ASP A 317 -11.16 42.37 -14.90
N GLY A 318 -11.97 41.31 -14.75
CA GLY A 318 -11.48 39.95 -14.51
C GLY A 318 -11.01 39.79 -13.05
N GLY A 319 -11.37 38.68 -12.41
CA GLY A 319 -10.98 38.42 -11.02
C GLY A 319 -9.46 38.36 -10.84
N GLU A 320 -8.96 38.82 -9.70
CA GLU A 320 -7.54 38.73 -9.37
C GLU A 320 -7.17 37.25 -9.22
N SER A 321 -6.16 36.79 -9.96
CA SER A 321 -5.67 35.43 -9.79
C SER A 321 -5.02 35.30 -8.42
N VAL A 322 -5.19 34.15 -7.77
CA VAL A 322 -4.47 33.84 -6.53
C VAL A 322 -2.98 34.02 -6.75
N LYS A 323 -2.33 34.75 -5.84
CA LYS A 323 -0.88 34.96 -5.85
C LYS A 323 -0.19 33.63 -5.57
N ALA A 324 0.56 33.14 -6.55
CA ALA A 324 1.21 31.83 -6.51
C ALA A 324 2.13 31.66 -5.29
N ASP A 325 2.92 32.69 -4.96
CA ASP A 325 3.88 32.64 -3.85
C ASP A 325 3.19 32.51 -2.48
N GLU A 326 2.06 33.20 -2.31
CA GLU A 326 1.25 33.14 -1.09
C GLU A 326 0.64 31.75 -0.94
N LEU A 327 -0.02 31.23 -1.98
CA LEU A 327 -0.62 29.91 -1.95
C LEU A 327 0.42 28.80 -1.73
N LYS A 328 1.61 28.91 -2.34
CA LYS A 328 2.70 27.96 -2.15
C LYS A 328 3.14 27.93 -0.68
N LYS A 329 3.39 29.09 -0.08
CA LYS A 329 3.78 29.23 1.32
C LYS A 329 2.71 28.68 2.27
N GLU A 330 1.44 28.95 1.99
CA GLU A 330 0.34 28.46 2.82
C GLU A 330 0.12 26.95 2.65
N ALA A 331 0.33 26.39 1.46
CA ALA A 331 0.29 24.96 1.23
C ALA A 331 1.43 24.24 1.96
N GLU A 332 2.64 24.81 1.99
CA GLU A 332 3.78 24.26 2.73
C GLU A 332 3.51 24.14 4.25
N ALA A 333 2.64 24.99 4.80
CA ALA A 333 2.22 24.92 6.20
C ALA A 333 1.31 23.71 6.52
N VAL A 334 0.73 23.06 5.50
CA VAL A 334 -0.07 21.85 5.69
C VAL A 334 0.85 20.66 6.01
N THR A 335 0.73 20.16 7.24
CA THR A 335 1.57 19.06 7.74
C THR A 335 1.24 17.72 7.07
N ILE A 336 2.28 17.05 6.57
CA ILE A 336 2.21 15.65 6.12
C ILE A 336 2.69 14.77 7.30
N PRO A 337 1.94 13.73 7.69
CA PRO A 337 2.37 12.86 8.80
C PRO A 337 3.75 12.21 8.56
N ASP A 338 4.60 12.16 9.59
CA ASP A 338 5.96 11.60 9.50
C ASP A 338 6.02 10.17 8.92
N GLU A 339 5.05 9.32 9.30
CA GLU A 339 4.93 7.96 8.77
C GLU A 339 4.71 7.98 7.25
N LEU A 340 3.88 8.89 6.74
CA LEU A 340 3.66 9.07 5.31
C LEU A 340 4.90 9.67 4.63
N MET A 341 5.52 10.69 5.23
CA MET A 341 6.77 11.28 4.74
C MET A 341 7.84 10.21 4.51
N GLY A 342 8.03 9.30 5.47
CA GLY A 342 8.99 8.21 5.35
C GLY A 342 8.71 7.23 4.21
N LEU A 343 7.45 7.07 3.79
CA LEU A 343 7.06 6.24 2.64
C LEU A 343 7.22 6.95 1.30
N LEU A 344 7.11 8.29 1.29
CA LEU A 344 7.25 9.12 0.10
C LEU A 344 8.70 9.48 -0.25
N ARG A 345 9.66 9.14 0.62
CA ARG A 345 11.10 9.38 0.40
C ARG A 345 11.61 8.67 -0.85
N LEU A 346 12.25 9.42 -1.74
CA LEU A 346 12.87 8.91 -2.96
C LEU A 346 14.12 8.08 -2.67
N ASP A 347 14.86 8.42 -1.61
CA ASP A 347 16.15 7.84 -1.21
C ASP A 347 16.05 6.57 -0.36
N LYS A 348 14.85 6.02 -0.15
CA LYS A 348 14.66 4.86 0.75
C LYS A 348 15.57 3.66 0.39
N HIS A 349 15.85 3.48 -0.89
CA HIS A 349 16.71 2.43 -1.44
C HIS A 349 18.19 2.59 -1.07
N GLU A 350 18.63 3.80 -0.74
CA GLU A 350 19.98 4.05 -0.22
C GLU A 350 20.17 3.37 1.14
N HIS A 351 19.10 3.23 1.92
CA HIS A 351 19.12 2.70 3.28
C HIS A 351 18.61 1.26 3.43
N ALA A 352 18.03 0.66 2.38
CA ALA A 352 17.46 -0.69 2.45
C ALA A 352 17.38 -1.38 1.08
N GLU A 353 17.51 -2.72 1.06
CA GLU A 353 17.25 -3.53 -0.14
C GLU A 353 15.74 -3.80 -0.25
N ILE A 354 15.09 -3.16 -1.23
CA ILE A 354 13.63 -3.20 -1.38
C ILE A 354 13.23 -4.33 -2.33
N GLY A 355 12.52 -5.32 -1.82
CA GLY A 355 12.12 -6.46 -2.64
C GLY A 355 11.25 -7.45 -1.89
N TYR A 356 10.58 -8.34 -2.62
CA TYR A 356 9.91 -9.46 -1.97
C TYR A 356 10.94 -10.50 -1.55
N LEU A 357 10.82 -11.02 -0.32
CA LEU A 357 11.49 -12.28 0.01
C LEU A 357 11.08 -13.39 -0.96
N ARG A 358 11.95 -14.38 -1.17
CA ARG A 358 11.55 -15.61 -1.88
C ARG A 358 10.45 -16.31 -1.07
N TYR A 359 9.43 -16.85 -1.73
CA TYR A 359 8.23 -17.40 -1.07
C TYR A 359 8.55 -18.41 0.05
N ASN A 360 9.56 -19.28 -0.17
CA ASN A 360 9.99 -20.27 0.82
C ASN A 360 10.56 -19.65 2.11
N ASN A 361 10.94 -18.37 2.07
CA ASN A 361 11.55 -17.64 3.18
C ASN A 361 10.53 -16.82 3.99
N TYR A 362 9.24 -16.79 3.63
CA TYR A 362 8.23 -16.05 4.43
C TYR A 362 7.83 -16.76 5.72
N LYS A 363 8.14 -18.05 5.86
CA LYS A 363 7.65 -18.86 6.99
C LYS A 363 8.37 -18.45 8.27
N GLY A 364 7.68 -17.77 9.19
CA GLY A 364 8.25 -17.29 10.46
C GLY A 364 9.00 -15.97 10.36
N VAL A 365 8.77 -15.20 9.28
CA VAL A 365 9.32 -13.85 9.12
C VAL A 365 8.27 -12.81 9.54
N GLY A 366 8.62 -12.01 10.54
CA GLY A 366 7.88 -10.81 10.92
C GLY A 366 8.27 -9.61 10.05
N ILE A 367 7.53 -8.53 10.15
CA ILE A 367 7.92 -7.23 9.60
C ILE A 367 7.87 -6.21 10.74
N ASP A 368 8.90 -5.36 10.85
CA ASP A 368 8.90 -4.26 11.81
C ASP A 368 8.06 -3.06 11.31
N LYS A 369 7.94 -2.01 12.13
CA LYS A 369 7.21 -0.79 11.77
C LYS A 369 7.72 -0.08 10.49
N ASN A 370 8.98 -0.34 10.11
CA ASN A 370 9.62 0.27 8.95
C ASN A 370 9.51 -0.62 7.69
N GLY A 371 8.81 -1.75 7.76
CA GLY A 371 8.70 -2.66 6.63
C GLY A 371 9.88 -3.63 6.49
N CYS A 372 10.83 -3.64 7.43
CA CYS A 372 12.01 -4.52 7.42
C CYS A 372 11.61 -5.95 7.78
N TYR A 373 12.11 -6.92 7.01
CA TYR A 373 11.90 -8.33 7.31
C TYR A 373 12.72 -8.77 8.52
N MET A 374 12.03 -9.25 9.55
CA MET A 374 12.62 -9.76 10.79
C MET A 374 12.64 -11.29 10.75
N ARG A 375 13.83 -11.90 10.68
CA ARG A 375 13.97 -13.35 10.94
C ARG A 375 13.86 -13.58 12.44
N GLY A 376 13.03 -14.55 12.86
CA GLY A 376 12.75 -14.85 14.26
C GLY A 376 14.01 -14.91 15.15
N GLY A 377 14.25 -13.82 15.85
CA GLY A 377 15.07 -13.67 17.04
C GLY A 377 14.25 -12.78 17.97
N HIS A 378 14.15 -13.20 19.23
CA HIS A 378 13.27 -12.59 20.23
C HIS A 378 13.36 -11.06 20.26
N GLY A 379 12.21 -10.41 20.42
CA GLY A 379 12.14 -9.00 20.80
C GLY A 379 12.86 -8.82 22.13
N GLY A 380 13.98 -8.11 22.09
CA GLY A 380 14.73 -7.64 23.25
C GLY A 380 15.24 -6.24 22.92
N SER A 381 14.76 -5.27 23.66
CA SER A 381 15.15 -3.86 23.63
C SER A 381 16.66 -3.65 23.85
N GLY A 382 17.29 -2.87 22.96
CA GLY A 382 18.36 -1.92 23.27
C GLY A 382 19.77 -2.44 23.55
N GLY A 383 20.76 -1.74 22.97
CA GLY A 383 22.10 -1.60 23.56
C GLY A 383 23.26 -2.23 22.80
N SER A 384 24.07 -1.37 22.16
CA SER A 384 25.47 -1.65 21.84
C SER A 384 26.26 -2.05 23.09
N SER A 385 27.09 -3.08 23.01
CA SER A 385 28.51 -3.09 23.44
C SER A 385 29.05 -4.50 23.71
N VAL A 386 30.22 -4.79 23.13
CA VAL A 386 31.44 -5.34 23.76
C VAL A 386 31.29 -6.57 24.68
N ARG A 387 31.96 -7.67 24.28
CA ARG A 387 32.29 -8.82 25.13
C ARG A 387 33.23 -8.41 26.27
N VAL A 388 32.88 -8.76 27.52
CA VAL A 388 33.81 -9.01 28.62
C VAL A 388 33.35 -10.25 29.39
N GLU A 389 34.31 -11.07 29.80
CA GLU A 389 34.19 -12.40 30.42
C GLU A 389 33.84 -12.41 31.91
N SER A 390 33.34 -13.58 32.35
CA SER A 390 33.31 -14.13 33.73
C SER A 390 32.34 -13.45 34.73
N SER A 391 31.66 -14.12 35.66
CA SER A 391 31.94 -15.34 36.43
C SER A 391 30.65 -15.86 37.11
N ASP A 392 30.71 -17.11 37.58
CA ASP A 392 29.75 -17.96 38.30
C ASP A 392 28.52 -17.36 39.04
N LYS A 393 27.35 -18.01 38.87
CA LYS A 393 26.64 -18.73 39.97
C LYS A 393 25.42 -19.53 39.49
N LYS A 394 25.25 -20.70 40.11
CA LYS A 394 24.21 -21.74 39.94
C LYS A 394 22.77 -21.22 40.14
N SER A 395 21.83 -21.65 39.28
CA SER A 395 20.51 -22.08 39.75
C SER A 395 19.86 -23.13 38.83
N SER A 396 19.24 -24.11 39.49
CA SER A 396 18.12 -25.01 39.13
C SER A 396 17.92 -25.53 37.69
N LYS A 397 17.78 -26.86 37.63
CA LYS A 397 17.62 -27.73 36.46
C LYS A 397 16.23 -27.71 35.80
N GLU A 398 15.38 -26.70 36.02
CA GLU A 398 13.98 -26.67 35.55
C GLU A 398 13.70 -25.77 34.33
N ASP A 399 14.58 -24.83 33.97
CA ASP A 399 14.31 -23.84 32.90
C ASP A 399 14.74 -24.23 31.47
N ARG A 400 15.11 -25.50 31.22
CA ARG A 400 15.60 -25.96 29.91
C ARG A 400 14.55 -26.60 28.99
N ARG A 401 13.24 -26.38 29.21
CA ARG A 401 12.17 -27.03 28.41
C ARG A 401 11.24 -26.12 27.59
N SER A 402 11.49 -24.82 27.48
CA SER A 402 10.65 -23.92 26.68
C SER A 402 11.29 -23.30 25.43
N ALA A 403 12.46 -23.79 24.99
CA ALA A 403 13.15 -23.29 23.80
C ALA A 403 13.11 -24.30 22.64
N ASN A 404 11.99 -24.33 21.91
CA ASN A 404 11.79 -24.82 20.53
C ASN A 404 10.37 -25.37 20.38
N LYS A 405 9.40 -24.58 19.91
CA LYS A 405 8.07 -25.13 19.62
C LYS A 405 7.57 -24.69 18.24
N ARG A 406 7.38 -25.72 17.40
CA ARG A 406 6.90 -25.69 16.01
C ARG A 406 5.38 -25.49 15.96
N PRO A 407 4.81 -24.97 14.85
CA PRO A 407 3.35 -24.88 14.70
C PRO A 407 2.65 -26.25 14.82
N PRO A 408 1.37 -26.27 15.27
CA PRO A 408 0.59 -27.49 15.44
C PRO A 408 0.55 -28.38 14.20
N ARG A 409 0.76 -29.68 14.39
CA ARG A 409 0.69 -30.72 13.36
C ARG A 409 -0.52 -31.62 13.57
N ARG A 410 -0.95 -32.29 12.51
CA ARG A 410 -2.01 -33.29 12.55
C ARG A 410 -1.63 -34.36 13.59
N GLY A 411 -2.53 -34.64 14.51
CA GLY A 411 -2.33 -35.59 15.61
C GLY A 411 -1.91 -34.96 16.94
N ASP A 412 -1.45 -33.71 16.95
CA ASP A 412 -1.05 -33.02 18.18
C ASP A 412 -2.25 -32.89 19.14
N LYS A 413 -1.99 -33.09 20.43
CA LYS A 413 -2.95 -32.82 21.51
C LYS A 413 -2.54 -31.52 22.19
N LEU A 414 -3.41 -30.52 22.17
CA LEU A 414 -3.15 -29.18 22.68
C LEU A 414 -4.13 -28.83 23.80
N MET A 415 -3.63 -28.09 24.77
CA MET A 415 -4.48 -27.29 25.66
C MET A 415 -4.74 -25.96 24.99
N VAL A 416 -6.01 -25.60 24.87
CA VAL A 416 -6.43 -24.36 24.21
C VAL A 416 -7.48 -23.65 25.06
N THR A 417 -7.40 -22.33 25.08
CA THR A 417 -8.39 -21.44 25.68
C THR A 417 -9.32 -20.94 24.57
N MET A 418 -10.62 -21.02 24.79
CA MET A 418 -11.58 -20.43 23.87
C MET A 418 -11.55 -18.91 23.98
N MET A 419 -11.43 -18.24 22.83
CA MET A 419 -11.35 -16.78 22.71
C MET A 419 -12.57 -16.19 21.97
N GLY A 420 -13.51 -17.04 21.54
CA GLY A 420 -14.72 -16.62 20.85
C GLY A 420 -15.27 -17.65 19.85
N LYS A 421 -16.56 -17.53 19.51
CA LYS A 421 -17.27 -18.36 18.52
C LYS A 421 -18.13 -17.47 17.62
N ARG A 422 -18.10 -17.73 16.30
CA ARG A 422 -19.02 -17.12 15.32
C ARG A 422 -19.50 -18.20 14.35
N GLY A 423 -20.78 -18.54 14.42
CA GLY A 423 -21.32 -19.72 13.74
C GLY A 423 -20.65 -21.01 14.23
N ASP A 424 -20.14 -21.83 13.31
CA ASP A 424 -19.44 -23.09 13.61
C ASP A 424 -17.91 -22.94 13.75
N ILE A 425 -17.41 -21.70 13.71
CA ILE A 425 -15.97 -21.40 13.81
C ILE A 425 -15.64 -20.95 15.24
N PHE A 426 -14.65 -21.60 15.83
CA PHE A 426 -14.12 -21.34 17.16
C PHE A 426 -12.73 -20.72 17.04
N THR A 427 -12.46 -19.67 17.79
CA THR A 427 -11.13 -19.08 17.93
C THR A 427 -10.50 -19.58 19.21
N LEU A 428 -9.36 -20.23 19.10
CA LEU A 428 -8.72 -20.95 20.18
C LEU A 428 -7.27 -20.48 20.32
N LYS A 429 -6.86 -20.23 21.56
CA LYS A 429 -5.48 -19.86 21.91
C LYS A 429 -4.80 -21.02 22.62
N PRO A 430 -3.83 -21.70 22.00
CA PRO A 430 -3.01 -22.67 22.72
C PRO A 430 -2.19 -21.99 23.81
N ASP A 431 -1.95 -22.70 24.91
CA ASP A 431 -1.14 -22.16 26.03
C ASP A 431 0.26 -21.69 25.58
N ASP A 432 0.83 -22.38 24.58
CA ASP A 432 2.19 -22.18 24.09
C ASP A 432 2.27 -21.74 22.60
N ALA A 433 1.18 -21.23 21.99
CA ALA A 433 1.20 -20.83 20.59
C ALA A 433 0.21 -19.70 20.26
N GLU A 434 0.36 -19.11 19.06
CA GLU A 434 -0.56 -18.09 18.56
C GLU A 434 -1.99 -18.63 18.41
N CYS A 435 -2.97 -17.74 18.56
CA CYS A 435 -4.37 -18.04 18.34
C CYS A 435 -4.60 -18.57 16.92
N PHE A 436 -5.47 -19.55 16.79
CA PHE A 436 -5.95 -20.04 15.51
C PHE A 436 -7.47 -20.19 15.52
N SER A 437 -8.07 -20.07 14.33
CA SER A 437 -9.50 -20.32 14.14
C SER A 437 -9.69 -21.70 13.51
N CYS A 438 -10.66 -22.45 14.00
CA CYS A 438 -10.94 -23.82 13.54
C CYS A 438 -12.43 -24.15 13.63
N ARG A 439 -12.86 -25.18 12.90
CA ARG A 439 -14.15 -25.84 13.14
C ARG A 439 -13.94 -27.03 14.05
N VAL A 440 -14.80 -27.22 15.04
CA VAL A 440 -14.73 -28.39 15.90
C VAL A 440 -15.55 -29.52 15.28
N SER A 441 -14.95 -30.68 15.07
CA SER A 441 -15.65 -31.84 14.52
C SER A 441 -16.31 -32.65 15.64
N GLY A 442 -17.59 -32.96 15.47
CA GLY A 442 -18.34 -33.86 16.36
C GLY A 442 -19.41 -33.13 17.17
N GLY A 443 -20.60 -33.00 16.57
CA GLY A 443 -21.81 -32.53 17.25
C GLY A 443 -21.80 -31.07 17.69
N TYR A 444 -22.94 -30.61 18.20
CA TYR A 444 -23.10 -29.26 18.74
C TYR A 444 -22.24 -29.09 19.98
N ILE A 445 -21.31 -28.13 19.95
CA ILE A 445 -20.37 -27.88 21.04
C ILE A 445 -20.66 -26.51 21.66
N ASN A 446 -20.98 -26.53 22.95
CA ASN A 446 -21.26 -25.35 23.76
C ASN A 446 -20.06 -25.07 24.68
N TRP A 447 -19.04 -24.43 24.13
CA TRP A 447 -17.89 -23.93 24.88
C TRP A 447 -18.10 -22.44 25.17
N ARG A 448 -17.71 -21.99 26.37
CA ARG A 448 -17.81 -20.56 26.74
C ARG A 448 -16.48 -19.87 26.51
N ASP A 449 -16.55 -18.56 26.29
CA ASP A 449 -15.35 -17.73 26.17
C ASP A 449 -14.51 -17.79 27.46
N GLY A 450 -13.19 -17.93 27.31
CA GLY A 450 -12.25 -18.15 28.42
C GLY A 450 -12.15 -19.60 28.92
N GLU A 451 -12.99 -20.55 28.47
CA GLU A 451 -12.88 -21.95 28.91
C GLU A 451 -11.68 -22.67 28.28
N ARG A 452 -10.99 -23.48 29.08
CA ARG A 452 -9.87 -24.31 28.63
C ARG A 452 -10.34 -25.69 28.24
N HIS A 453 -9.84 -26.17 27.11
CA HIS A 453 -10.20 -27.47 26.55
C HIS A 453 -8.99 -28.21 26.00
N LYS A 454 -9.04 -29.54 26.09
CA LYS A 454 -8.06 -30.42 25.45
C LYS A 454 -8.55 -30.87 24.09
N VAL A 455 -7.81 -30.51 23.05
CA VAL A 455 -8.20 -30.73 21.65
C VAL A 455 -7.14 -31.54 20.92
N LYS A 456 -7.56 -32.41 20.00
CA LYS A 456 -6.68 -33.12 19.07
C LYS A 456 -6.82 -32.50 17.70
N VAL A 457 -5.71 -32.11 17.11
CA VAL A 457 -5.66 -31.58 15.74
C VAL A 457 -5.93 -32.73 14.77
N LEU A 458 -7.06 -32.69 14.06
CA LEU A 458 -7.45 -33.75 13.12
C LEU A 458 -6.90 -33.53 11.72
N GLU A 459 -6.71 -32.28 11.32
CA GLU A 459 -6.26 -31.89 9.98
C GLU A 459 -5.49 -30.56 10.04
N VAL A 460 -4.45 -30.43 9.21
CA VAL A 460 -3.63 -29.21 9.11
C VAL A 460 -3.68 -28.71 7.67
N GLY A 461 -4.44 -27.63 7.47
CA GLY A 461 -4.73 -27.00 6.19
C GLY A 461 -6.20 -27.13 5.74
N GLY A 462 -6.59 -26.32 4.74
CA GLY A 462 -7.92 -26.33 4.11
C GLY A 462 -9.03 -25.85 5.04
N ASP A 463 -9.51 -26.76 5.89
CA ASP A 463 -10.42 -26.51 7.00
C ASP A 463 -9.73 -27.07 8.25
N PHE A 464 -9.12 -26.22 9.08
CA PHE A 464 -8.55 -26.69 10.35
C PHE A 464 -9.67 -27.29 11.20
N ARG A 465 -9.64 -28.61 11.37
CA ARG A 465 -10.57 -29.37 12.20
C ARG A 465 -9.89 -29.89 13.44
N ILE A 466 -10.53 -29.69 14.57
CA ILE A 466 -10.09 -30.24 15.85
C ILE A 466 -11.19 -31.13 16.44
N LYS A 467 -10.80 -32.15 17.21
CA LYS A 467 -11.73 -33.00 17.97
C LYS A 467 -11.54 -32.71 19.45
N LYS A 468 -12.64 -32.50 20.18
CA LYS A 468 -12.59 -32.49 21.66
C LYS A 468 -12.13 -33.87 22.13
N VAL A 469 -11.10 -33.92 22.98
CA VAL A 469 -10.56 -35.18 23.53
C VAL A 469 -11.06 -35.43 24.95
N GLY A 470 -11.58 -34.39 25.62
CA GLY A 470 -12.16 -34.44 26.96
C GLY A 470 -12.32 -33.02 27.55
N PRO A 471 -12.92 -32.87 28.73
CA PRO A 471 -12.70 -31.68 29.56
C PRO A 471 -11.20 -31.56 29.96
N ALA A 472 -10.78 -30.34 30.32
CA ALA A 472 -9.40 -30.01 30.67
C ALA A 472 -8.86 -30.89 31.81
#